data_AF-A0A520D7R4-F1
#
_entry.id   AF-A0A520D7R4-F1
#
_cell.length_a   1.000
_cell.length_b   1.000
_cell.length_c   1.000
_cell.angle_alpha   90.00
_cell.angle_beta   90.00
_cell.angle_gamma   90.00
#
_symmetry.space_group_name_H-M   'P 1'
#
loop_
_entity.id
_entity.type
_entity.pdbx_description
1 polymer ?
#
loop_
_entity_poly.entity_id
_entity_poly.type
_entity_poly.pdbx_seq_one_letter_code
_entity_poly.pdbx_strand_id
1 'polypeptide(L)'
;GYNVVNSADWVPEVPFSIQTINDVNTTNPFKGAPALIKKQKLPQRIVLKYIYNSLSKPALKAQKNYQKYLGRLASKTVKKNLNGYVAPDYYNSNDYVRTGTTIVLKADNEYFKKYPDSEEKIFTHHFHPPYLYLAEKLP
;
A
#
# COMPACT_ATOMS: atom_id res chain seq x y z
N GLY A 1 -7.57 8.22 16.25
CA GLY A 1 -8.58 7.72 15.30
C GLY A 1 -8.70 6.21 15.44
N TYR A 2 -9.85 5.65 15.11
CA TYR A 2 -10.07 4.20 15.05
C TYR A 2 -9.83 3.69 13.63
N ASN A 3 -9.35 2.46 13.51
CA ASN A 3 -9.16 1.74 12.26
C ASN A 3 -10.03 0.47 12.30
N VAL A 4 -11.13 0.45 11.57
CA VAL A 4 -12.07 -0.68 11.56
C VAL A 4 -11.73 -1.61 10.40
N VAL A 5 -11.54 -2.90 10.66
CA VAL A 5 -11.06 -3.87 9.68
C VAL A 5 -11.89 -5.14 9.70
N ASN A 6 -12.26 -5.66 8.54
CA ASN A 6 -12.80 -7.02 8.42
C ASN A 6 -11.65 -8.02 8.46
N SER A 7 -11.73 -9.08 9.27
CA SER A 7 -10.67 -10.09 9.33
C SER A 7 -10.51 -10.89 8.03
N ALA A 8 -11.55 -10.93 7.19
CA ALA A 8 -11.48 -11.51 5.84
C ALA A 8 -10.91 -10.54 4.78
N ASP A 9 -10.68 -9.27 5.14
CA ASP A 9 -10.14 -8.20 4.28
C ASP A 9 -9.22 -7.27 5.11
N TRP A 10 -8.25 -7.90 5.78
CA TRP A 10 -7.43 -7.23 6.77
C TRP A 10 -6.18 -6.56 6.16
N VAL A 11 -5.76 -6.98 4.95
CA VAL A 11 -4.56 -6.49 4.24
C VAL A 11 -5.00 -5.76 2.96
N PRO A 12 -4.42 -4.60 2.62
CA PRO A 12 -4.65 -3.99 1.32
C PRO A 12 -4.20 -4.93 0.20
N GLU A 13 -5.13 -5.41 -0.62
CA GLU A 13 -4.80 -6.34 -1.70
C GLU A 13 -4.31 -5.61 -2.96
N VAL A 14 -4.72 -4.35 -3.20
CA VAL A 14 -4.28 -3.51 -4.33
C VAL A 14 -4.36 -2.01 -3.98
N PRO A 15 -3.37 -1.17 -4.37
CA PRO A 15 -2.06 -1.54 -4.91
C PRO A 15 -1.18 -2.15 -3.82
N PHE A 16 -0.26 -3.03 -4.22
CA PHE A 16 0.73 -3.60 -3.29
C PHE A 16 1.46 -2.51 -2.52
N SER A 17 1.52 -2.66 -1.20
CA SER A 17 2.27 -1.76 -0.34
C SER A 17 3.77 -2.04 -0.49
N ILE A 18 4.55 -0.98 -0.71
CA ILE A 18 6.01 -1.06 -0.80
C ILE A 18 6.65 0.16 -0.14
N GLN A 19 7.58 -0.10 0.76
CA GLN A 19 8.38 0.94 1.39
C GLN A 19 9.60 1.29 0.53
N THR A 20 9.84 2.60 0.36
CA THR A 20 11.02 3.15 -0.31
C THR A 20 11.89 3.94 0.65
N ILE A 21 13.08 4.34 0.19
CA ILE A 21 13.95 5.25 0.96
C ILE A 21 13.34 6.63 1.22
N ASN A 22 12.27 6.99 0.52
CA ASN A 22 11.57 8.26 0.73
C ASN A 22 10.54 8.17 1.87
N ASP A 23 10.13 6.96 2.23
CA ASP A 23 9.06 6.70 3.20
C ASP A 23 9.58 6.56 4.63
N VAL A 24 10.89 6.35 4.80
CA VAL A 24 11.50 6.28 6.12
C VAL A 24 11.53 7.65 6.82
N ASN A 25 11.54 7.63 8.15
CA ASN A 25 11.72 8.83 8.97
C ASN A 25 12.99 9.61 8.60
N THR A 26 13.00 10.92 8.89
CA THR A 26 14.18 11.78 8.66
C THR A 26 15.43 11.24 9.34
N THR A 27 15.30 10.77 10.58
CA THR A 27 16.37 10.11 11.33
C THR A 27 16.42 8.63 10.96
N ASN A 28 17.12 8.30 9.87
CA ASN A 28 17.28 6.93 9.39
C ASN A 28 18.64 6.71 8.70
N PRO A 29 19.33 5.58 8.96
CA PRO A 29 20.64 5.30 8.36
C PRO A 29 20.63 5.25 6.82
N PHE A 30 19.53 4.83 6.19
CA PHE A 30 19.43 4.76 4.73
C PHE A 30 19.31 6.13 4.05
N LYS A 31 18.79 7.16 4.75
CA LYS A 31 18.79 8.54 4.26
C LYS A 31 20.19 9.17 4.31
N GLY A 32 20.98 8.86 5.35
CA GLY A 32 22.35 9.34 5.52
C GLY A 32 23.40 8.58 4.70
N ALA A 33 23.09 7.35 4.28
CA ALA A 33 24.04 6.47 3.59
C ALA A 33 24.72 7.09 2.37
N PRO A 34 24.05 7.80 1.44
CA PRO A 34 24.72 8.41 0.29
C PRO A 34 25.85 9.37 0.66
N ALA A 35 25.66 10.17 1.72
CA ALA A 35 26.67 11.11 2.19
C ALA A 35 27.88 10.39 2.80
N LEU A 36 27.64 9.32 3.57
CA LEU A 36 28.70 8.50 4.16
C LEU A 36 29.49 7.71 3.11
N ILE A 37 28.80 7.14 2.11
CA ILE A 37 29.42 6.42 0.98
C ILE A 37 30.35 7.36 0.21
N LYS A 38 29.92 8.62 -0.01
CA LYS A 38 30.72 9.63 -0.72
C LYS A 38 32.04 9.96 0.00
N LYS A 39 32.12 9.79 1.33
CA LYS A 39 33.36 10.03 2.11
C LYS A 39 34.38 8.90 1.99
N GLN A 40 34.01 7.73 1.48
CA GLN A 40 34.92 6.60 1.36
C GLN A 40 35.94 6.77 0.22
N LYS A 41 37.06 6.03 0.31
CA LYS A 41 38.07 5.88 -0.76
C LYS A 41 37.40 5.31 -2.03
N LEU A 42 37.96 5.62 -3.20
CA LEU A 42 37.32 5.35 -4.51
C LEU A 42 36.87 3.89 -4.70
N PRO A 43 37.70 2.85 -4.41
CA PRO A 43 37.28 1.46 -4.59
C PRO A 43 36.06 1.11 -3.71
N GLN A 44 36.13 1.44 -2.42
CA GLN A 44 35.06 1.20 -1.45
C GLN A 44 33.79 1.96 -1.81
N ARG A 45 33.92 3.21 -2.27
CA ARG A 45 32.81 4.05 -2.70
C ARG A 45 32.03 3.41 -3.85
N ILE A 46 32.71 2.81 -4.82
CA ILE A 46 32.07 2.16 -5.97
C ILE A 46 31.24 0.96 -5.49
N VAL A 47 31.84 0.08 -4.69
CA VAL A 47 31.18 -1.12 -4.14
C VAL A 47 29.96 -0.74 -3.30
N LEU A 48 30.12 0.18 -2.35
CA LEU A 48 29.03 0.59 -1.46
C LEU A 48 27.91 1.30 -2.23
N LYS A 49 28.23 2.12 -3.23
CA LYS A 49 27.23 2.78 -4.08
C LYS A 49 26.46 1.74 -4.90
N TYR A 50 27.13 0.71 -5.41
CA TYR A 50 26.46 -0.39 -6.12
C TYR A 50 25.45 -1.10 -5.22
N ILE A 51 25.88 -1.52 -4.03
CA ILE A 51 25.01 -2.19 -3.03
C ILE A 51 23.83 -1.29 -2.62
N TYR A 52 24.09 -0.02 -2.31
CA TYR A 52 23.02 0.91 -1.95
C TYR A 52 21.98 1.06 -3.07
N ASN A 53 22.45 1.15 -4.32
CA ASN A 53 21.56 1.28 -5.47
C ASN A 53 20.78 -0.01 -5.75
N SER A 54 21.37 -1.19 -5.55
CA SER A 54 20.67 -2.46 -5.75
C SER A 54 19.57 -2.66 -4.71
N LEU A 55 19.72 -2.11 -3.51
CA LEU A 55 18.70 -2.16 -2.45
C LEU A 55 17.60 -1.09 -2.62
N SER A 56 17.97 0.13 -2.99
CA SER A 56 17.01 1.26 -3.00
C SER A 56 16.24 1.44 -4.31
N LYS A 57 16.89 1.21 -5.46
CA LYS A 57 16.27 1.49 -6.78
C LYS A 57 15.10 0.58 -7.13
N PRO A 58 15.07 -0.73 -6.77
CA PRO A 58 13.95 -1.59 -7.13
C PRO A 58 12.61 -1.09 -6.58
N ALA A 59 12.55 -0.75 -5.28
CA ALA A 59 11.35 -0.23 -4.64
C ALA A 59 10.90 1.10 -5.26
N LEU A 60 11.83 2.03 -5.50
CA LEU A 60 11.54 3.30 -6.18
C LEU A 60 11.00 3.09 -7.61
N LYS A 61 11.52 2.09 -8.34
CA LYS A 61 11.04 1.75 -9.69
C LYS A 61 9.62 1.15 -9.62
N ALA A 62 9.37 0.27 -8.66
CA ALA A 62 8.05 -0.33 -8.45
C ALA A 62 7.00 0.73 -8.10
N GLN A 63 7.32 1.66 -7.18
CA GLN A 63 6.44 2.78 -6.79
C GLN A 63 6.04 3.62 -8.00
N LYS A 64 7.03 4.03 -8.82
CA LYS A 64 6.78 4.80 -10.05
C LYS A 64 5.91 4.04 -11.05
N ASN A 65 6.09 2.72 -11.16
CA ASN A 65 5.28 1.87 -12.03
C ASN A 65 3.84 1.78 -11.53
N TYR A 66 3.62 1.55 -10.23
CA TYR A 66 2.29 1.51 -9.64
C TYR A 66 1.55 2.84 -9.82
N GLN A 67 2.19 3.97 -9.53
CA GLN A 67 1.60 5.30 -9.77
C GLN A 67 1.30 5.55 -11.26
N LYS A 68 2.14 5.04 -12.18
CA LYS A 68 1.89 5.15 -13.63
C LYS A 68 0.66 4.34 -14.06
N TYR A 69 0.60 3.06 -13.71
CA TYR A 69 -0.41 2.13 -14.23
C TYR A 69 -1.69 2.14 -13.40
N LEU A 70 -1.57 2.02 -12.08
CA LEU A 70 -2.72 1.98 -11.16
C LEU A 70 -3.22 3.37 -10.78
N GLY A 71 -2.41 4.41 -10.95
CA GLY A 71 -2.82 5.81 -10.81
C GLY A 71 -3.22 6.43 -12.15
N ARG A 72 -2.23 6.95 -12.88
CA ARG A 72 -2.44 7.79 -14.08
C ARG A 72 -3.16 7.10 -15.23
N LEU A 73 -2.94 5.81 -15.45
CA LEU A 73 -3.62 5.07 -16.51
C LEU A 73 -5.05 4.69 -16.09
N ALA A 74 -5.22 4.14 -14.88
CA ALA A 74 -6.54 3.79 -14.35
C ALA A 74 -7.48 5.00 -14.26
N SER A 75 -7.00 6.16 -13.79
CA SER A 75 -7.80 7.39 -13.72
C SER A 75 -8.31 7.88 -15.07
N LYS A 76 -7.57 7.65 -16.17
CA LYS A 76 -8.08 7.93 -17.52
C LYS A 76 -9.26 7.04 -17.88
N THR A 77 -9.24 5.77 -17.47
CA THR A 77 -10.38 4.85 -17.66
C THR A 77 -11.57 5.28 -16.80
N VAL A 78 -11.36 5.66 -15.54
CA VAL A 78 -12.42 6.17 -14.67
C VAL A 78 -13.05 7.43 -15.26
N LYS A 79 -12.23 8.39 -15.70
CA LYS A 79 -12.73 9.65 -16.30
C LYS A 79 -13.61 9.45 -17.52
N LYS A 80 -13.40 8.37 -18.30
CA LYS A 80 -14.26 8.04 -19.44
C LYS A 80 -15.65 7.55 -19.04
N ASN A 81 -15.76 6.91 -17.86
CA ASN A 81 -16.99 6.27 -17.40
C ASN A 81 -17.71 7.07 -16.30
N LEU A 82 -17.03 8.01 -15.66
CA LEU A 82 -17.57 8.85 -14.60
C LEU A 82 -17.41 10.33 -14.97
N ASN A 83 -18.50 10.93 -15.45
CA ASN A 83 -18.52 12.34 -15.81
C ASN A 83 -18.22 13.22 -14.59
N GLY A 84 -17.43 14.27 -14.78
CA GLY A 84 -16.99 15.16 -13.69
C GLY A 84 -15.86 14.62 -12.82
N TYR A 85 -15.35 13.42 -13.06
CA TYR A 85 -14.21 12.90 -12.29
C TYR A 85 -12.93 13.71 -12.54
N VAL A 86 -12.31 14.18 -11.44
CA VAL A 86 -11.01 14.83 -11.42
C VAL A 86 -10.04 13.94 -10.64
N ALA A 87 -8.99 13.48 -11.31
CA ALA A 87 -7.95 12.70 -10.64
C ALA A 87 -7.15 13.61 -9.68
N PRO A 88 -6.85 13.17 -8.45
CA PRO A 88 -6.05 13.94 -7.51
C PRO A 88 -4.57 13.94 -7.90
N ASP A 89 -3.80 14.83 -7.29
CA ASP A 89 -2.35 14.71 -7.28
C ASP A 89 -1.94 13.48 -6.47
N TYR A 90 -1.18 12.60 -7.11
CA TYR A 90 -0.72 11.37 -6.48
C TYR A 90 0.46 11.65 -5.55
N TYR A 91 0.35 11.20 -4.31
CA TYR A 91 1.47 11.16 -3.38
C TYR A 91 2.53 10.17 -3.88
N ASN A 92 3.81 10.54 -3.79
CA ASN A 92 4.92 9.75 -4.33
C ASN A 92 5.37 8.65 -3.37
N SER A 93 4.42 7.86 -2.89
CA SER A 93 4.63 6.72 -2.01
C SER A 93 3.56 5.66 -2.27
N ASN A 94 3.94 4.42 -2.01
CA ASN A 94 3.03 3.28 -1.93
C ASN A 94 3.21 2.55 -0.59
N ASP A 95 3.79 3.20 0.43
CA ASP A 95 3.94 2.66 1.78
C ASP A 95 2.65 2.94 2.57
N TYR A 96 1.78 1.93 2.65
CA TYR A 96 0.53 2.02 3.38
C TYR A 96 0.58 1.18 4.65
N VAL A 97 0.30 1.83 5.78
CA VAL A 97 0.17 1.20 7.08
C VAL A 97 -1.11 1.71 7.75
N ARG A 98 -1.96 0.80 8.23
CA ARG A 98 -3.12 1.17 9.04
C ARG A 98 -2.62 1.55 10.45
N THR A 99 -3.02 2.72 10.97
CA THR A 99 -2.59 3.24 12.27
C THR A 99 -3.79 3.56 13.18
N GLY A 100 -3.55 3.73 14.48
CA GLY A 100 -4.59 4.01 15.47
C GLY A 100 -5.14 2.76 16.15
N THR A 101 -6.23 2.93 16.90
CA THR A 101 -6.88 1.81 17.62
C THR A 101 -7.61 0.92 16.62
N THR A 102 -7.13 -0.30 16.44
CA THR A 102 -7.73 -1.24 15.50
C THR A 102 -8.92 -1.96 16.12
N ILE A 103 -10.08 -1.82 15.50
CA ILE A 103 -11.30 -2.58 15.79
C ILE A 103 -11.41 -3.68 14.74
N VAL A 104 -11.19 -4.93 15.16
CA VAL A 104 -11.27 -6.09 14.25
C VAL A 104 -12.69 -6.66 14.26
N LEU A 105 -13.37 -6.51 13.13
CA LEU A 105 -14.63 -7.17 12.83
C LEU A 105 -14.34 -8.62 12.43
N LYS A 106 -14.59 -9.56 13.36
CA LYS A 106 -14.22 -10.97 13.18
C LYS A 106 -15.24 -11.70 12.29
N ALA A 107 -14.81 -12.11 11.11
CA ALA A 107 -15.54 -13.01 10.23
C ALA A 107 -15.59 -14.43 10.83
N ASP A 108 -16.76 -14.84 11.30
CA ASP A 108 -17.03 -16.17 11.85
C ASP A 108 -17.61 -17.14 10.79
N ASN A 109 -17.96 -18.35 11.21
CA ASN A 109 -18.56 -19.34 10.31
C ASN A 109 -19.92 -18.89 9.73
N GLU A 110 -20.68 -18.03 10.42
CA GLU A 110 -21.94 -17.52 9.88
C GLU A 110 -21.69 -16.46 8.80
N TYR A 111 -20.67 -15.64 8.98
CA TYR A 111 -20.21 -14.69 7.99
C TYR A 111 -19.88 -15.41 6.68
N PHE A 112 -19.05 -16.46 6.70
CA PHE A 112 -18.66 -17.18 5.48
C PHE A 112 -19.80 -17.95 4.83
N LYS A 113 -20.86 -18.30 5.57
CA LYS A 113 -22.10 -18.83 4.96
C LYS A 113 -22.86 -17.77 4.16
N LYS A 114 -22.85 -16.51 4.63
CA LYS A 114 -23.53 -15.38 3.98
C LYS A 114 -22.69 -14.74 2.88
N TYR A 115 -21.38 -14.68 3.08
CA TYR A 115 -20.38 -14.08 2.22
C TYR A 115 -19.26 -15.12 1.99
N PRO A 116 -19.49 -16.14 1.15
CA PRO A 116 -18.48 -17.17 0.89
C PRO A 116 -17.33 -16.65 0.04
N ASP A 117 -16.15 -17.24 0.23
CA ASP A 117 -15.03 -17.06 -0.69
C ASP A 117 -15.44 -17.46 -2.11
N SER A 118 -14.97 -16.71 -3.11
CA SER A 118 -15.35 -16.95 -4.49
C SER A 118 -14.29 -16.40 -5.45
N GLU A 119 -13.85 -17.26 -6.37
CA GLU A 119 -12.96 -16.86 -7.47
C GLU A 119 -13.68 -15.98 -8.51
N GLU A 120 -15.01 -16.06 -8.58
CA GLU A 120 -15.83 -15.23 -9.48
C GLU A 120 -16.19 -13.88 -8.85
N LYS A 121 -16.44 -13.86 -7.53
CA LYS A 121 -16.83 -12.65 -6.77
C LYS A 121 -15.68 -12.16 -5.89
N ILE A 122 -14.58 -11.77 -6.53
CA ILE A 122 -13.32 -11.40 -5.87
C ILE A 122 -13.40 -10.21 -4.89
N PHE A 123 -14.44 -9.38 -4.97
CA PHE A 123 -14.65 -8.25 -4.08
C PHE A 123 -15.59 -8.54 -2.90
N THR A 124 -16.01 -9.79 -2.72
CA THR A 124 -17.07 -10.15 -1.74
C THR A 124 -16.80 -9.58 -0.35
N HIS A 125 -15.56 -9.63 0.15
CA HIS A 125 -15.23 -9.12 1.50
C HIS A 125 -14.87 -7.63 1.54
N HIS A 126 -14.63 -7.02 0.37
CA HIS A 126 -14.21 -5.62 0.21
C HIS A 126 -15.40 -4.65 0.16
N PHE A 127 -16.63 -5.16 0.05
CA PHE A 127 -17.83 -4.32 -0.03
C PHE A 127 -18.38 -3.92 1.35
N HIS A 128 -19.18 -2.84 1.36
CA HIS A 128 -19.81 -2.32 2.57
C HIS A 128 -20.75 -3.31 3.30
N PRO A 129 -21.59 -4.14 2.63
CA PRO A 129 -22.53 -5.03 3.34
C PRO A 129 -21.86 -6.08 4.26
N PRO A 130 -20.74 -6.75 3.88
CA PRO A 130 -19.99 -7.59 4.81
C PRO A 130 -19.48 -6.84 6.05
N TYR A 131 -18.96 -5.62 5.87
CA TYR A 131 -18.52 -4.79 6.99
C TYR A 131 -19.68 -4.39 7.91
N LEU A 132 -20.80 -3.96 7.35
CA LEU A 132 -21.99 -3.59 8.12
C LEU A 132 -22.52 -4.77 8.93
N TYR A 133 -22.64 -5.96 8.31
CA TYR A 133 -23.08 -7.17 8.98
C TYR A 133 -22.20 -7.55 10.20
N LEU A 134 -20.89 -7.39 10.08
CA LEU A 134 -20.00 -7.66 11.21
C LEU A 134 -20.03 -6.55 12.26
N ALA A 135 -20.20 -5.29 11.85
CA ALA A 135 -20.28 -4.15 12.76
C ALA A 135 -21.55 -4.21 13.63
N GLU A 136 -22.67 -4.68 13.09
CA GLU A 136 -23.93 -4.89 13.83
C GLU A 136 -23.82 -5.98 14.92
N LYS A 137 -22.78 -6.81 14.89
CA LYS A 137 -22.48 -7.85 15.90
C LYS A 137 -21.54 -7.37 17.01
N LEU A 138 -21.09 -6.11 16.98
CA LEU A 138 -20.26 -5.55 18.05
C LEU A 138 -21.08 -5.42 19.37
N PRO A 139 -20.45 -5.65 20.53
CA PRO A 139 -21.11 -5.58 21.83
C PRO A 139 -21.49 -4.15 22.25
#